data_AF-A0A4W5MFX3-F1
#
_entry.id   AF-A0A4W5MFX3-F1
#
_cell.length_a   1.000
_cell.length_b   1.000
_cell.length_c   1.000
_cell.angle_alpha   90.00
_cell.angle_beta   90.00
_cell.angle_gamma   90.00
#
_symmetry.space_group_name_H-M   'P 1'
#
loop_
_entity.id
_entity.type
_entity.pdbx_description
1 polymer ?
#
loop_
_entity_poly.entity_id
_entity_poly.type
_entity_poly.pdbx_seq_one_letter_code
_entity_poly.pdbx_strand_id
1 'polypeptide(L)'
;MVNSRMLTKDLKNDMSITSMYNNLGLYINHYSNGIVTVNCARIIHGNQVATNGVVHVIDRVITNVGNTIQGALEVDYDLSSFSVRT
;
A
#
# COMPACT_ATOMS: atom_id res chain seq x y z
N MET A 1 -3.45 9.79 -2.56
CA MET A 1 -4.87 10.22 -2.45
C MET A 1 -5.69 9.39 -3.42
N VAL A 2 -6.99 9.23 -3.17
CA VAL A 2 -7.92 8.45 -4.00
C VAL A 2 -9.14 9.33 -4.32
N ASN A 3 -9.69 9.22 -5.53
CA ASN A 3 -10.82 10.03 -5.99
C ASN A 3 -12.19 9.47 -5.56
N SER A 4 -12.27 8.93 -4.33
CA SER A 4 -13.50 8.41 -3.75
C SER A 4 -13.37 8.34 -2.22
N ARG A 5 -14.50 8.42 -1.52
CA ARG A 5 -14.54 8.18 -0.06
C ARG A 5 -14.47 6.68 0.21
N MET A 6 -13.47 6.26 0.97
CA MET A 6 -13.32 4.87 1.41
C MET A 6 -13.03 4.84 2.91
N LEU A 7 -13.89 4.14 3.67
CA LEU A 7 -13.68 3.86 5.08
C LEU A 7 -12.87 2.56 5.24
N THR A 8 -12.32 2.29 6.42
CA THR A 8 -11.57 1.05 6.67
C THR A 8 -12.38 -0.22 6.42
N LYS A 9 -13.72 -0.15 6.51
CA LYS A 9 -14.61 -1.27 6.15
C LYS A 9 -14.63 -1.58 4.65
N ASP A 10 -14.36 -0.58 3.81
CA ASP A 10 -14.35 -0.67 2.35
C ASP A 10 -12.97 -1.12 1.83
N LEU A 11 -11.92 -0.91 2.65
CA LEU A 11 -10.56 -1.36 2.42
C LEU A 11 -10.44 -2.87 2.71
N LYS A 12 -10.69 -3.71 1.69
CA LYS A 12 -10.60 -5.17 1.78
C LYS A 12 -9.17 -5.67 1.56
N ASN A 13 -8.90 -6.89 2.02
CA ASN A 13 -7.62 -7.55 1.79
C ASN A 13 -7.36 -7.77 0.28
N ASP A 14 -6.10 -7.68 -0.13
CA ASP A 14 -5.63 -7.83 -1.52
C ASP A 14 -6.28 -6.85 -2.52
N MET A 15 -6.85 -5.75 -2.04
CA MET A 15 -7.45 -4.72 -2.89
C MET A 15 -6.35 -3.80 -3.45
N SER A 16 -6.41 -3.52 -4.75
CA SER A 16 -5.58 -2.49 -5.38
C SER A 16 -6.45 -1.29 -5.75
N ILE A 17 -6.03 -0.09 -5.32
CA ILE A 17 -6.74 1.17 -5.55
C ILE A 17 -5.84 2.09 -6.36
N THR A 18 -6.40 2.72 -7.39
CA THR A 18 -5.69 3.71 -8.19
C THR A 18 -5.55 5.03 -7.43
N SER A 19 -4.30 5.46 -7.23
CA SER A 19 -3.95 6.78 -6.71
C SER A 19 -4.30 7.87 -7.72
N MET A 20 -4.61 9.07 -7.20
CA MET A 20 -4.77 10.28 -8.01
C MET A 20 -3.45 10.79 -8.63
N TYR A 21 -2.30 10.30 -8.18
CA TYR A 21 -1.00 10.65 -8.74
C TYR A 21 -0.57 9.60 -9.76
N ASN A 22 -0.50 9.99 -11.05
CA ASN A 22 -0.07 9.16 -12.19
C ASN A 22 -0.71 7.76 -12.24
N ASN A 23 -1.93 7.62 -11.73
CA ASN A 23 -2.65 6.36 -11.63
C ASN A 23 -1.85 5.23 -10.96
N LEU A 24 -0.95 5.56 -10.04
CA LEU A 24 -0.13 4.57 -9.34
C LEU A 24 -0.97 3.69 -8.41
N GLY A 25 -0.62 2.41 -8.31
CA GLY A 25 -1.31 1.46 -7.44
C GLY A 25 -1.04 1.69 -5.95
N LEU A 26 -2.10 1.68 -5.16
CA LEU A 26 -2.09 1.58 -3.70
C LEU A 26 -2.59 0.18 -3.32
N TYR A 27 -1.74 -0.61 -2.71
CA TYR A 27 -2.01 -1.99 -2.32
C TYR A 27 -2.50 -2.03 -0.89
N ILE A 28 -3.70 -2.56 -0.69
CA ILE A 28 -4.42 -2.58 0.57
C ILE A 28 -4.43 -4.01 1.11
N ASN A 29 -4.04 -4.15 2.37
CA ASN A 29 -4.21 -5.41 3.11
C ASN A 29 -5.02 -5.16 4.37
N HIS A 30 -5.93 -6.09 4.67
CA HIS A 30 -6.79 -6.05 5.85
C HIS A 30 -6.70 -7.41 6.54
N TYR A 31 -5.98 -7.43 7.66
CA TYR A 31 -5.69 -8.63 8.40
C TYR A 31 -6.82 -8.98 9.37
N SER A 32 -6.94 -10.25 9.74
CA SER A 32 -7.96 -10.75 10.68
C SER A 32 -7.89 -10.12 12.08
N ASN A 33 -6.73 -9.58 12.47
CA ASN A 33 -6.53 -8.83 13.70
C ASN A 33 -7.01 -7.36 13.63
N GLY A 34 -7.62 -6.95 12.51
CA GLY A 34 -8.15 -5.60 12.30
C GLY A 34 -7.11 -4.57 11.83
N ILE A 35 -5.84 -4.97 11.63
CA ILE A 35 -4.83 -4.08 11.06
C ILE A 35 -5.13 -3.88 9.58
N VAL A 36 -5.11 -2.61 9.15
CA VAL A 36 -5.22 -2.22 7.75
C VAL A 36 -3.95 -1.51 7.33
N THR A 37 -3.39 -1.89 6.19
CA THR A 37 -2.16 -1.30 5.64
C THR A 37 -2.35 -0.84 4.20
N VAL A 38 -1.66 0.23 3.83
CA VAL A 38 -1.54 0.73 2.45
C VAL A 38 -0.06 0.73 2.07
N ASN A 39 0.34 -0.05 1.07
CA ASN A 39 1.76 -0.28 0.71
C ASN A 39 2.61 -0.63 1.95
N CYS A 40 2.09 -1.51 2.81
CA CYS A 40 2.68 -1.90 4.11
C CYS A 40 2.79 -0.78 5.17
N ALA A 41 2.31 0.43 4.91
CA ALA A 41 2.14 1.48 5.92
C ALA A 41 0.85 1.24 6.70
N ARG A 42 0.94 1.16 8.03
CA ARG A 42 -0.21 0.89 8.89
C ARG A 42 -1.05 2.15 9.10
N ILE A 43 -2.37 2.02 9.01
CA ILE A 43 -3.30 3.07 9.44
C ILE A 43 -3.30 3.12 10.97
N ILE A 44 -2.85 4.24 11.56
CA ILE A 44 -2.85 4.49 13.00
C ILE A 44 -4.19 5.07 13.44
N HIS A 45 -4.70 6.07 12.70
CA HIS A 45 -6.00 6.68 12.95
C HIS A 45 -6.82 6.68 11.67
N GLY A 46 -7.79 5.77 11.58
CA GLY A 46 -8.67 5.67 10.44
C GLY A 46 -9.97 6.48 10.59
N ASN A 47 -10.71 6.57 9.49
CA ASN A 47 -12.11 7.02 9.45
C ASN A 47 -12.36 8.44 9.98
N GLN A 48 -11.41 9.36 9.81
CA GLN A 48 -11.63 10.76 10.16
C GLN A 48 -12.46 11.43 9.07
N VAL A 49 -13.77 11.51 9.29
CA VAL A 49 -14.71 12.06 8.30
C VAL A 49 -14.54 13.58 8.22
N ALA A 50 -14.34 14.09 7.00
CA ALA A 50 -14.28 15.50 6.69
C ALA A 50 -15.43 15.88 5.75
N THR A 51 -15.71 17.18 5.56
CA THR A 51 -16.83 17.67 4.72
C THR A 51 -16.83 17.07 3.31
N ASN A 52 -15.65 16.92 2.70
CA ASN A 52 -15.45 16.48 1.33
C ASN A 52 -14.67 15.15 1.19
N GLY A 53 -14.41 14.44 2.29
CA GLY A 53 -13.56 13.24 2.22
C GLY A 53 -13.50 12.44 3.50
N VAL A 54 -12.51 11.55 3.57
CA VAL A 54 -12.12 10.80 4.76
C VAL A 54 -10.60 10.85 4.85
N VAL A 55 -10.07 11.12 6.04
CA VAL A 55 -8.64 11.10 6.32
C VAL A 55 -8.28 9.84 7.11
N HIS A 56 -7.18 9.21 6.71
CA HIS A 56 -6.55 8.10 7.42
C HIS A 56 -5.09 8.49 7.69
N VAL A 57 -4.68 8.50 8.96
CA VAL A 57 -3.31 8.75 9.39
C VAL A 57 -2.52 7.44 9.31
N ILE A 58 -1.37 7.46 8.64
CA ILE A 58 -0.50 6.29 8.45
C ILE A 58 0.85 6.46 9.17
N ASP A 59 1.51 5.35 9.47
CA ASP A 59 2.74 5.32 10.28
C ASP A 59 4.03 5.68 9.55
N ARG A 60 4.01 5.72 8.21
CA ARG A 60 5.16 6.08 7.37
C ARG A 60 4.74 6.71 6.07
N VAL A 61 5.66 7.44 5.45
CA VAL A 61 5.51 7.94 4.08
C VAL A 61 5.59 6.75 3.12
N ILE A 62 4.62 6.65 2.21
CA ILE A 62 4.58 5.62 1.16
C ILE A 62 5.25 6.11 -0.12
N THR A 63 5.85 5.18 -0.86
CA THR A 63 6.43 5.40 -2.18
C THR A 63 5.72 4.55 -3.23
N ASN A 64 6.03 4.79 -4.50
CA ASN A 64 5.52 3.95 -5.58
C ASN A 64 6.11 2.55 -5.49
N VAL A 65 5.28 1.53 -5.75
CA VAL A 65 5.77 0.16 -5.91
C VAL A 65 6.19 -0.01 -7.36
N GLY A 66 7.49 -0.11 -7.61
CA GLY A 66 8.06 -0.16 -8.96
C GLY A 66 8.54 -1.54 -9.39
N ASN A 67 9.17 -2.30 -8.49
CA ASN A 67 9.83 -3.55 -8.82
C ASN A 67 9.00 -4.76 -8.42
N THR A 68 9.08 -5.83 -9.22
CA THR A 68 8.67 -7.16 -8.79
C THR A 68 9.69 -7.72 -7.80
N ILE A 69 9.33 -8.81 -7.11
CA ILE A 69 10.29 -9.52 -6.24
C ILE A 69 11.54 -9.91 -7.04
N GLN A 70 11.36 -10.46 -8.25
CA GLN A 70 12.49 -10.79 -9.13
C GLN A 70 13.33 -9.56 -9.49
N GLY A 71 12.72 -8.44 -9.89
CA GLY A 71 13.46 -7.23 -10.23
C GLY A 71 14.24 -6.66 -9.03
N ALA A 72 13.74 -6.82 -7.81
CA ALA A 72 14.49 -6.44 -6.61
C ALA A 72 15.71 -7.35 -6.38
N LEU A 73 15.58 -8.67 -6.59
CA LEU A 73 16.68 -9.63 -6.47
C LEU A 73 17.78 -9.45 -7.52
N GLU A 74 17.45 -8.95 -8.70
CA GLU A 74 18.40 -8.72 -9.78
C GLU A 74 19.24 -7.45 -9.58
N VAL A 75 18.70 -6.46 -8.87
CA VAL A 75 19.36 -5.15 -8.66
C VAL A 75 20.22 -5.16 -7.39
N ASP A 76 19.82 -5.92 -6.37
CA ASP A 76 20.50 -5.94 -5.08
C ASP A 76 21.72 -6.88 -5.07
N TYR A 77 22.92 -6.30 -4.96
CA TYR A 77 24.18 -7.05 -4.95
C TYR A 77 24.31 -7.94 -3.70
N ASP A 78 23.73 -7.53 -2.57
CA ASP A 78 23.78 -8.29 -1.32
C ASP A 78 22.94 -9.58 -1.42
N LEU A 79 21.98 -9.62 -2.36
CA LEU A 79 21.12 -10.78 -2.62
C LEU A 79 21.60 -11.66 -3.80
N SER A 80 22.79 -11.40 -4.33
CA SER A 80 23.35 -12.11 -5.49
C SER A 80 23.46 -13.63 -5.31
N SER A 81 23.73 -14.10 -4.09
CA SER A 81 23.79 -15.55 -3.78
C SER A 81 22.43 -16.24 -3.79
N PHE A 82 21.34 -15.50 -3.57
CA PHE A 82 19.97 -16.00 -3.58
C PHE A 82 19.34 -15.94 -4.98
N SER A 83 19.89 -15.10 -5.86
CA SER A 83 19.45 -14.99 -7.25
C SER A 83 19.85 -16.23 -8.05
N VAL A 84 19.01 -17.28 -8.00
CA VAL A 84 19.14 -18.42 -8.91
C VAL A 84 18.65 -17.97 -10.28
N ARG A 85 19.58 -17.83 -11.22
CA ARG A 85 19.28 -17.66 -12.64
C ARG A 85 18.73 -18.98 -13.20
N THR A 86 17.43 -19.22 -13.05
CA THR A 86 16.70 -20.20 -13.86
C THR A 86 16.33 -19.63 -15.21
#